data_AF-A0AA37LQJ4-F1
#
_entry.id   AF-A0AA37LQJ4-F1
#
_cell.length_a   1.000
_cell.length_b   1.000
_cell.length_c   1.000
_cell.angle_alpha   90.00
_cell.angle_beta   90.00
_cell.angle_gamma   90.00
#
_symmetry.space_group_name_H-M   'P 1'
#
loop_
_entity.id
_entity.type
_entity.pdbx_description
1 polymer ?
#
loop_
_entity_poly.entity_id
_entity_poly.type
_entity_poly.pdbx_seq_one_letter_code
_entity_poly.pdbx_strand_id
1 'polypeptide(L)'
;MAMVNLVFGRFITVITDYTTGISSAAGFRSDVSKLAYGYSTLFTLAAYRITRNIRYLYLKAGLSQEIAFFDAGIGGSIAMQATSNGKLIQAGISEKLGLVVQGLACFIAAFILAFVTQWKLTLICCCIAPATLLVMGISSTMEASIEGKILRIHADGGSFAESILSSARNVQAFDLRKRLVRDFDKYLQEAHKLGNKKNVILGCLFSAEYFIIFAGVGLCFWQAIRMIATGEVEKPGDVFMSVETPFPGTLHTTNRNQCFDVGHRRFF
;
A
#
# COMPACT_ATOMS: atom_id res chain seq x y z
N MET A 1 20.90 7.96 11.92
CA MET A 1 20.18 8.91 12.80
C MET A 1 20.64 10.35 12.63
N ALA A 2 21.94 10.69 12.78
CA ALA A 2 22.43 12.07 12.63
C ALA A 2 22.07 12.76 11.29
N MET A 3 22.02 12.01 10.19
CA MET A 3 21.79 12.59 8.85
C MET A 3 20.33 12.96 8.57
N VAL A 4 19.36 12.27 9.20
CA VAL A 4 17.93 12.56 9.04
C VAL A 4 17.59 13.91 9.69
N ASN A 5 18.20 14.21 10.84
CA ASN A 5 18.08 15.50 11.50
C ASN A 5 18.64 16.65 10.65
N LEU A 6 19.68 16.39 9.84
CA LEU A 6 20.29 17.41 8.97
C LEU A 6 19.41 17.73 7.76
N VAL A 7 18.74 16.73 7.19
CA VAL A 7 17.77 16.91 6.10
C VAL A 7 16.51 17.62 6.61
N PHE A 8 15.97 17.20 7.75
CA PHE A 8 14.83 17.87 8.39
C PHE A 8 15.16 19.32 8.77
N GLY A 9 16.35 19.57 9.34
CA GLY A 9 16.81 20.91 9.69
C GLY A 9 16.88 21.84 8.47
N ARG A 10 17.53 21.40 7.38
CA ARG A 10 17.59 22.18 6.13
C ARG A 10 16.22 22.39 5.49
N PHE A 11 15.32 21.41 5.58
CA PHE A 11 13.97 21.53 5.05
C PHE A 11 13.18 22.62 5.79
N ILE A 12 13.24 22.64 7.13
CA ILE A 12 12.60 23.68 7.94
C ILE A 12 13.21 25.05 7.61
N THR A 13 14.54 25.16 7.48
CA THR A 13 15.19 26.44 7.11
C THR A 13 14.70 26.96 5.75
N VAL A 14 14.58 26.11 4.73
CA VAL A 14 14.10 26.51 3.39
C VAL A 14 12.64 26.99 3.42
N ILE A 15 11.78 26.38 4.25
CA ILE A 15 10.40 26.86 4.44
C ILE A 15 10.40 28.20 5.15
N THR A 16 11.16 28.32 6.25
CA THR A 16 11.26 29.57 7.01
C THR A 16 11.74 30.72 6.14
N ASP A 17 12.78 30.52 5.33
CA ASP A 17 13.35 31.54 4.43
C ASP A 17 12.40 31.97 3.30
N TYR A 18 11.49 31.09 2.88
CA TYR A 18 10.42 31.44 1.95
C TYR A 18 9.31 32.25 2.64
N THR A 19 8.90 31.83 3.85
CA THR A 19 7.86 32.53 4.62
C THR A 19 8.30 33.91 5.11
N THR A 20 9.60 34.13 5.35
CA THR A 20 10.17 35.42 5.74
C THR A 20 10.47 36.33 4.53
N GLY A 21 10.20 35.87 3.30
CA GLY A 21 10.36 36.67 2.08
C GLY A 21 11.79 36.81 1.56
N ILE A 22 12.75 36.05 2.12
CA ILE A 22 14.18 36.12 1.75
C ILE A 22 14.44 35.39 0.41
N SER A 23 13.66 34.36 0.09
CA SER A 23 13.82 33.56 -1.14
C SER A 23 12.70 33.74 -2.17
N SER A 24 13.10 33.87 -3.45
CA SER A 24 12.20 33.87 -4.61
C SER A 24 11.56 32.49 -4.86
N ALA A 25 10.33 32.46 -5.41
CA ALA A 25 9.56 31.25 -5.68
C ALA A 25 10.30 30.22 -6.56
N ALA A 26 11.18 30.68 -7.46
CA ALA A 26 12.01 29.79 -8.28
C ALA A 26 13.15 29.12 -7.47
N GLY A 27 13.74 29.85 -6.53
CA GLY A 27 14.77 29.35 -5.62
C GLY A 27 14.22 28.27 -4.69
N PHE A 28 13.06 28.55 -4.07
CA PHE A 28 12.33 27.60 -3.23
C PHE A 28 12.04 26.28 -3.95
N ARG A 29 11.49 26.32 -5.17
CA ARG A 29 11.21 25.11 -5.96
C ARG A 29 12.48 24.30 -6.24
N SER A 30 13.58 24.97 -6.56
CA SER A 30 14.85 24.31 -6.83
C SER A 30 15.40 23.62 -5.58
N ASP A 31 15.35 24.26 -4.41
CA ASP A 31 15.96 23.74 -3.19
C ASP A 31 15.11 22.65 -2.54
N VAL A 32 13.78 22.76 -2.61
CA VAL A 32 12.86 21.68 -2.24
C VAL A 32 13.09 20.45 -3.11
N SER A 33 13.25 20.62 -4.43
CA SER A 33 13.51 19.50 -5.33
C SER A 33 14.83 18.78 -4.99
N LYS A 34 15.91 19.53 -4.75
CA LYS A 34 17.22 18.97 -4.34
C LYS A 34 17.12 18.19 -3.03
N LEU A 35 16.38 18.70 -2.05
CA LEU A 35 16.19 18.02 -0.77
C LEU A 35 15.36 16.73 -0.93
N ALA A 36 14.29 16.77 -1.74
CA ALA A 36 13.46 15.60 -2.02
C ALA A 36 14.25 14.48 -2.74
N TYR A 37 15.01 14.84 -3.79
CA TYR A 37 15.87 13.89 -4.49
C TYR A 37 17.01 13.38 -3.58
N GLY A 38 17.58 14.25 -2.75
CA GLY A 38 18.60 13.88 -1.76
C GLY A 38 18.08 12.85 -0.77
N TYR A 39 16.90 13.06 -0.19
CA TYR A 39 16.26 12.10 0.71
C TYR A 39 16.03 10.74 0.03
N SER A 40 15.44 10.74 -1.18
CA SER A 40 15.11 9.51 -1.90
C SER A 40 16.35 8.68 -2.28
N THR A 41 17.41 9.35 -2.72
CA THR A 41 18.67 8.68 -3.12
C THR A 41 19.39 8.10 -1.90
N LEU A 42 19.47 8.85 -0.80
CA LEU A 42 20.09 8.38 0.44
C LEU A 42 19.36 7.17 1.03
N PHE A 43 18.03 7.18 1.00
CA PHE A 43 17.23 6.05 1.46
C PHE A 43 17.47 4.80 0.61
N THR A 44 17.55 4.97 -0.71
CA THR A 44 17.89 3.89 -1.65
C THR A 44 19.28 3.31 -1.40
N LEU A 45 20.27 4.15 -1.09
CA LEU A 45 21.63 3.70 -0.75
C LEU A 45 21.67 2.91 0.56
N ALA A 46 20.90 3.32 1.57
CA ALA A 46 20.78 2.58 2.82
C ALA A 46 20.14 1.20 2.59
N ALA A 47 19.05 1.15 1.82
CA ALA A 47 18.38 -0.09 1.44
C ALA A 47 19.31 -1.06 0.69
N TYR A 48 20.12 -0.53 -0.24
CA TYR A 48 21.11 -1.31 -0.98
C TYR A 48 22.18 -1.93 -0.06
N ARG A 49 22.70 -1.16 0.91
CA ARG A 49 23.68 -1.65 1.87
C ARG A 49 23.13 -2.78 2.75
N ILE A 50 21.90 -2.63 3.23
CA ILE A 50 21.22 -3.66 4.04
C ILE A 50 21.02 -4.93 3.21
N THR A 51 20.48 -4.79 2.00
CA THR A 51 20.24 -5.92 1.09
C THR A 51 21.54 -6.66 0.76
N ARG A 52 22.64 -5.93 0.50
CA ARG A 52 23.95 -6.52 0.23
C ARG A 52 24.43 -7.38 1.40
N ASN A 53 24.26 -6.90 2.63
CA ASN A 53 24.64 -7.65 3.83
C ASN A 53 23.82 -8.93 3.99
N ILE A 54 22.49 -8.85 3.78
CA ILE A 54 21.60 -10.01 3.83
C ILE A 54 21.99 -11.04 2.76
N ARG A 55 22.24 -10.63 1.52
CA ARG A 55 22.68 -11.54 0.45
C ARG A 55 24.01 -12.22 0.77
N TYR A 56 24.96 -11.47 1.34
CA TYR A 56 26.25 -12.01 1.76
C TYR A 56 26.09 -13.07 2.85
N LEU A 57 25.31 -12.77 3.91
CA LEU A 57 25.04 -13.71 5.00
C LEU A 57 24.30 -14.96 4.52
N TYR A 58 23.32 -14.80 3.63
CA TYR A 58 22.58 -15.92 3.05
C TYR A 58 23.48 -16.83 2.22
N LEU A 59 24.33 -16.27 1.35
CA LEU A 59 25.29 -17.07 0.57
C LEU A 59 26.32 -17.74 1.47
N LYS A 60 26.84 -17.04 2.48
CA LYS A 60 27.77 -17.61 3.45
C LYS A 60 27.16 -18.81 4.18
N ALA A 61 25.91 -18.68 4.65
CA ALA A 61 25.19 -19.75 5.32
C ALA A 61 24.86 -20.92 4.37
N GLY A 62 24.44 -20.63 3.13
CA GLY A 62 24.14 -21.64 2.12
C GLY A 62 25.36 -22.46 1.71
N LEU A 63 26.55 -21.84 1.67
CA LEU A 63 27.80 -22.52 1.35
C LEU A 63 28.38 -23.33 2.53
N SER A 64 27.99 -23.03 3.77
CA SER A 64 28.40 -23.79 4.95
C SER A 64 27.53 -25.02 5.25
N GLN A 65 26.51 -25.28 4.43
CA GLN A 65 25.54 -26.35 4.65
C GLN A 65 26.04 -27.70 4.12
N GLU A 66 25.69 -28.79 4.80
CA GLU A 66 26.07 -30.16 4.42
C GLU A 66 25.45 -30.61 3.09
N ILE A 67 26.10 -31.56 2.42
CA ILE A 67 25.67 -32.10 1.11
C ILE A 67 24.26 -32.72 1.20
N ALA A 68 23.92 -33.35 2.32
CA ALA A 68 22.60 -33.95 2.56
C ALA A 68 21.44 -32.95 2.44
N PHE A 69 21.67 -31.65 2.70
CA PHE A 69 20.67 -30.60 2.51
C PHE A 69 20.34 -30.39 1.02
N PHE A 70 21.34 -30.52 0.15
CA PHE A 70 21.17 -30.38 -1.30
C PHE A 70 20.52 -31.61 -1.92
N ASP A 71 20.74 -32.81 -1.35
CA ASP A 71 20.14 -34.06 -1.80
C ASP A 71 18.65 -34.20 -1.44
N ALA A 72 18.17 -33.44 -0.44
CA ALA A 72 16.77 -33.46 -0.02
C ALA A 72 15.77 -32.94 -1.07
N GLY A 73 16.23 -32.37 -2.20
CA GLY A 73 15.38 -31.96 -3.32
C GLY A 73 14.51 -30.73 -3.06
N ILE A 74 14.66 -30.08 -1.90
CA ILE A 74 13.87 -28.92 -1.50
C ILE A 74 14.58 -27.62 -1.95
N GLY A 75 14.45 -27.28 -3.23
CA GLY A 75 14.57 -25.89 -3.67
C GLY A 75 15.59 -25.61 -4.77
N GLY A 76 15.17 -24.80 -5.75
CA GLY A 76 15.99 -24.35 -6.87
C GLY A 76 17.25 -23.59 -6.44
N SER A 77 18.14 -23.29 -7.40
CA SER A 77 19.47 -22.70 -7.18
C SER A 77 19.52 -21.65 -6.05
N ILE A 78 20.33 -21.90 -5.01
CA ILE A 78 20.54 -20.99 -3.88
C ILE A 78 20.95 -19.60 -4.37
N ALA A 79 21.76 -19.53 -5.44
CA ALA A 79 22.16 -18.27 -6.06
C ALA A 79 20.97 -17.51 -6.69
N MET A 80 20.04 -18.25 -7.30
CA MET A 80 18.81 -17.68 -7.86
C MET A 80 17.85 -17.22 -6.76
N GLN A 81 17.69 -17.98 -5.69
CA GLN A 81 16.90 -17.59 -4.53
C GLN A 81 17.48 -16.35 -3.83
N ALA A 82 18.80 -16.31 -3.60
CA ALA A 82 19.49 -15.15 -3.03
C ALA A 82 19.27 -13.87 -3.85
N THR A 83 19.31 -14.01 -5.19
CA THR A 83 19.11 -12.89 -6.12
C THR A 83 17.66 -12.45 -6.17
N SER A 84 16.71 -13.38 -6.32
CA SER A 84 15.28 -13.10 -6.40
C SER A 84 14.75 -12.51 -5.09
N ASN A 85 14.96 -13.21 -3.97
CA ASN A 85 14.53 -12.76 -2.64
C ASN A 85 15.24 -11.48 -2.24
N GLY A 86 16.53 -11.35 -2.58
CA GLY A 86 17.27 -10.12 -2.36
C GLY A 86 16.76 -8.93 -3.16
N LYS A 87 16.20 -9.12 -4.37
CA LYS A 87 15.56 -8.02 -5.12
C LYS A 87 14.22 -7.62 -4.50
N LEU A 88 13.42 -8.60 -4.07
CA LEU A 88 12.16 -8.38 -3.34
C LEU A 88 12.38 -7.59 -2.04
N ILE A 89 13.37 -7.99 -1.24
CA ILE A 89 13.74 -7.30 0.00
C ILE A 89 14.19 -5.86 -0.30
N GLN A 90 15.03 -5.67 -1.32
CA GLN A 90 15.48 -4.33 -1.70
C GLN A 90 14.32 -3.42 -2.07
N ALA A 91 13.40 -3.88 -2.93
CA ALA A 91 12.23 -3.11 -3.34
C ALA A 91 11.31 -2.79 -2.14
N GLY A 92 11.13 -3.75 -1.23
CA GLY A 92 10.38 -3.53 0.00
C GLY A 92 11.02 -2.47 0.91
N ILE A 93 12.33 -2.54 1.13
CA ILE A 93 13.03 -1.59 2.01
C ILE A 93 13.15 -0.21 1.36
N SER A 94 13.45 -0.11 0.07
CA SER A 94 13.69 1.19 -0.58
C SER A 94 12.42 2.00 -0.81
N GLU A 95 11.28 1.36 -1.04
CA GLU A 95 10.04 2.05 -1.39
C GLU A 95 9.00 1.98 -0.28
N LYS A 96 8.71 0.77 0.23
CA LYS A 96 7.60 0.57 1.16
C LYS A 96 7.92 1.05 2.57
N LEU A 97 9.14 0.81 3.06
CA LEU A 97 9.52 1.20 4.43
C LEU A 97 9.47 2.73 4.62
N GLY A 98 9.92 3.49 3.63
CA GLY A 98 9.86 4.96 3.68
C GLY A 98 8.43 5.47 3.76
N LEU A 99 7.54 4.91 2.93
CA LEU A 99 6.11 5.24 2.95
C LEU A 99 5.43 4.87 4.27
N VAL A 100 5.79 3.74 4.88
CA VAL A 100 5.23 3.32 6.18
C VAL A 100 5.68 4.28 7.29
N VAL A 101 6.97 4.62 7.36
CA VAL A 101 7.49 5.54 8.38
C VAL A 101 6.90 6.93 8.20
N GLN A 102 6.82 7.41 6.96
CA GLN A 102 6.16 8.69 6.63
C GLN A 102 4.68 8.67 7.02
N GLY A 103 3.96 7.59 6.68
CA GLY A 103 2.54 7.42 7.01
C GLY A 103 2.31 7.42 8.52
N LEU A 104 3.13 6.70 9.28
CA LEU A 104 3.05 6.65 10.74
C LEU A 104 3.34 8.03 11.36
N ALA A 105 4.38 8.71 10.90
CA ALA A 105 4.72 10.06 11.38
C ALA A 105 3.61 11.07 11.08
N CYS A 106 3.04 11.02 9.86
CA CYS A 106 1.92 11.86 9.46
C CYS A 106 0.66 11.55 10.28
N PHE A 107 0.36 10.28 10.53
CA PHE A 107 -0.77 9.86 11.36
C PHE A 107 -0.65 10.40 12.79
N ILE A 108 0.52 10.26 13.42
CA ILE A 108 0.77 10.79 14.76
C ILE A 108 0.66 12.32 14.78
N ALA A 109 1.26 13.01 13.80
CA ALA A 109 1.20 14.46 13.71
C ALA A 109 -0.24 14.97 13.49
N ALA A 110 -1.00 14.33 12.61
CA ALA A 110 -2.39 14.65 12.35
C ALA A 110 -3.27 14.44 13.58
N PHE A 111 -3.08 13.33 14.30
CA PHE A 111 -3.80 13.05 15.53
C PHE A 111 -3.53 14.12 16.60
N ILE A 112 -2.27 14.53 16.77
CA ILE A 112 -1.90 15.60 17.71
C ILE A 112 -2.54 16.93 17.30
N LEU A 113 -2.43 17.33 16.02
CA LEU A 113 -3.03 18.58 15.52
C LEU A 113 -4.56 18.59 15.69
N ALA A 114 -5.22 17.47 15.45
CA ALA A 114 -6.65 17.34 15.65
C ALA A 114 -7.01 17.57 17.13
N PHE A 115 -6.31 16.92 18.07
CA PHE A 115 -6.58 17.09 19.51
C PHE A 115 -6.31 18.51 20.03
N VAL A 116 -5.30 19.18 19.48
CA VAL A 116 -4.93 20.56 19.87
C VAL A 116 -5.97 21.58 19.42
N THR A 117 -6.60 21.40 18.26
CA THR A 117 -7.57 22.37 17.72
C THR A 117 -8.91 22.31 18.43
N GLN A 118 -9.59 21.16 18.43
CA GLN A 118 -10.90 21.00 19.07
C GLN A 118 -11.14 19.57 19.56
N TRP A 119 -10.89 19.33 20.85
CA TRP A 119 -11.01 18.01 21.47
C TRP A 119 -12.44 17.42 21.44
N LYS A 120 -13.49 18.25 21.37
CA LYS A 120 -14.90 17.80 21.32
C LYS A 120 -15.25 17.17 19.96
N LEU A 121 -14.77 17.75 18.87
CA LEU A 121 -15.01 17.27 17.51
C LEU A 121 -14.17 16.03 17.20
N THR A 122 -12.92 16.01 17.65
CA THR A 122 -12.04 14.86 17.43
C THR A 122 -12.49 13.60 18.14
N LEU A 123 -13.16 13.72 19.28
CA LEU A 123 -13.73 12.57 19.99
C LEU A 123 -14.78 11.84 19.14
N ILE A 124 -15.59 12.59 18.38
CA ILE A 124 -16.58 12.04 17.44
C ILE A 124 -15.87 11.35 16.28
N CYS A 125 -14.85 11.98 15.68
CA CYS A 125 -14.00 11.37 14.66
C CYS A 125 -13.30 10.08 15.16
N CYS A 126 -12.87 10.09 16.42
CA CYS A 126 -12.21 8.96 17.06
C CYS A 126 -13.16 7.77 17.30
N CYS A 127 -14.48 7.98 17.32
CA CYS A 127 -15.46 6.88 17.34
C CYS A 127 -15.72 6.29 15.94
N ILE A 128 -15.57 7.09 14.89
CA ILE A 128 -15.74 6.64 13.49
C ILE A 128 -14.58 5.74 13.06
N ALA A 129 -13.34 6.08 13.43
CA ALA A 129 -12.15 5.30 13.10
C ALA A 129 -12.18 3.81 13.54
N PRO A 130 -12.52 3.43 14.78
CA PRO A 130 -12.65 2.03 15.18
C PRO A 130 -13.84 1.34 14.51
N ALA A 131 -14.92 2.07 14.23
CA ALA A 131 -16.07 1.52 13.49
C ALA A 131 -15.66 1.12 12.06
N THR A 132 -14.90 1.98 11.35
CA THR A 132 -14.38 1.65 10.02
C THR A 132 -13.34 0.52 10.08
N LEU A 133 -12.45 0.52 11.09
CA LEU A 133 -11.47 -0.55 11.27
C LEU A 133 -12.10 -1.92 11.53
N LEU A 134 -13.20 -1.98 12.29
CA LEU A 134 -13.94 -3.22 12.50
C LEU A 134 -14.53 -3.76 11.20
N VAL A 135 -15.15 -2.90 10.39
CA VAL A 135 -15.73 -3.28 9.10
C VAL A 135 -14.65 -3.75 8.14
N MET A 136 -13.53 -3.01 8.04
CA MET A 136 -12.38 -3.42 7.23
C MET A 136 -11.76 -4.74 7.72
N GLY A 137 -11.63 -4.93 9.03
CA GLY A 137 -11.08 -6.15 9.62
C GLY A 137 -11.91 -7.38 9.28
N ILE A 138 -13.24 -7.29 9.43
CA ILE A 138 -14.16 -8.36 9.04
C ILE A 138 -14.03 -8.64 7.54
N SER A 139 -14.00 -7.59 6.72
CA SER A 139 -13.91 -7.70 5.25
C SER A 139 -12.62 -8.42 4.81
N SER A 140 -11.49 -7.99 5.35
CA SER A 140 -10.17 -8.54 5.02
C SER A 140 -10.07 -10.03 5.37
N THR A 141 -10.63 -10.47 6.49
CA THR A 141 -10.62 -11.90 6.87
C THR A 141 -11.48 -12.76 5.95
N MET A 142 -12.65 -12.24 5.53
CA MET A 142 -13.53 -12.94 4.59
C MET A 142 -12.91 -13.04 3.20
N GLU A 143 -12.30 -11.94 2.73
CA GLU A 143 -11.58 -11.89 1.46
C GLU A 143 -10.42 -12.89 1.42
N ALA A 144 -9.56 -12.90 2.45
CA ALA A 144 -8.42 -13.82 2.53
C ALA A 144 -8.87 -15.29 2.52
N SER A 145 -9.98 -15.61 3.18
CA SER A 145 -10.53 -16.97 3.19
C SER A 145 -11.02 -17.42 1.80
N ILE A 146 -11.70 -16.54 1.07
CA ILE A 146 -12.20 -16.84 -0.28
C ILE A 146 -11.05 -16.92 -1.28
N GLU A 147 -10.10 -15.99 -1.21
CA GLU A 147 -8.91 -15.97 -2.05
C GLU A 147 -8.06 -17.22 -1.86
N GLY A 148 -7.87 -17.68 -0.62
CA GLY A 148 -7.17 -18.94 -0.34
C GLY A 148 -7.82 -20.15 -1.01
N LYS A 149 -9.16 -20.21 -1.08
CA LYS A 149 -9.89 -21.28 -1.77
C LYS A 149 -9.70 -21.20 -3.29
N ILE A 150 -9.80 -20.00 -3.86
CA ILE A 150 -9.58 -19.76 -5.30
C ILE A 150 -8.15 -20.14 -5.69
N LEU A 151 -7.17 -19.76 -4.88
CA LEU A 151 -5.76 -20.07 -5.10
C LEU A 151 -5.50 -21.59 -5.09
N ARG A 152 -6.16 -22.33 -4.20
CA ARG A 152 -6.08 -23.80 -4.15
C ARG A 152 -6.63 -24.44 -5.43
N ILE A 153 -7.79 -24.00 -5.92
CA ILE A 153 -8.39 -24.52 -7.16
C ILE A 153 -7.48 -24.19 -8.37
N HIS A 154 -6.88 -23.01 -8.38
CA HIS A 154 -5.91 -22.65 -9.41
C HIS A 154 -4.62 -23.49 -9.34
N ALA A 155 -4.15 -23.84 -8.15
CA ALA A 155 -3.00 -24.72 -7.98
C ALA A 155 -3.31 -26.14 -8.48
N ASP A 156 -4.48 -26.68 -8.13
CA ASP A 156 -4.92 -28.01 -8.58
C ASP A 156 -5.08 -28.05 -10.11
N GLY A 157 -5.73 -27.03 -10.70
CA GLY A 157 -5.85 -26.88 -12.14
C GLY A 157 -4.50 -26.70 -12.83
N GLY A 158 -3.58 -25.93 -12.24
CA GLY A 158 -2.22 -25.72 -12.73
C GLY A 158 -1.42 -27.02 -12.78
N SER A 159 -1.46 -27.82 -11.72
CA SER A 159 -0.80 -29.14 -11.66
C SER A 159 -1.39 -30.11 -12.69
N PHE A 160 -2.71 -30.08 -12.88
CA PHE A 160 -3.38 -30.88 -13.92
C PHE A 160 -2.92 -30.46 -15.34
N ALA A 161 -2.86 -29.15 -15.61
CA ALA A 161 -2.37 -28.63 -16.89
C ALA A 161 -0.90 -28.98 -17.15
N GLU A 162 -0.05 -28.89 -16.12
CA GLU A 162 1.36 -29.28 -16.19
C GLU A 162 1.53 -30.77 -16.52
N SER A 163 0.70 -31.64 -15.93
CA SER A 163 0.68 -33.07 -16.23
C SER A 163 0.27 -33.38 -17.67
N ILE A 164 -0.66 -32.60 -18.23
CA ILE A 164 -1.07 -32.73 -19.64
C ILE A 164 0.05 -32.27 -20.57
N LEU A 165 0.70 -31.14 -20.26
CA LEU A 165 1.77 -30.57 -21.07
C LEU A 165 3.02 -31.47 -21.07
N SER A 166 3.37 -32.06 -19.92
CA SER A 166 4.48 -33.02 -19.85
C SER A 166 4.23 -34.26 -20.71
N SER A 167 2.97 -34.66 -20.87
CA SER A 167 2.54 -35.82 -21.67
C SER A 167 1.95 -35.46 -23.03
N ALA A 168 2.27 -34.28 -23.59
CA ALA A 168 1.62 -33.75 -24.80
C ALA A 168 1.65 -34.70 -26.01
N ARG A 169 2.74 -35.45 -26.20
CA ARG A 169 2.87 -36.43 -27.28
C ARG A 169 1.84 -37.56 -27.17
N ASN A 170 1.58 -38.04 -25.96
CA ASN A 170 0.59 -39.10 -25.69
C ASN A 170 -0.83 -38.58 -25.91
N VAL A 171 -1.10 -37.35 -25.48
CA VAL A 171 -2.41 -36.70 -25.68
C VAL A 171 -2.75 -36.58 -27.16
N GLN A 172 -1.75 -36.26 -28.01
CA GLN A 172 -1.93 -36.19 -29.46
C GLN A 172 -2.09 -37.58 -30.09
N ALA A 173 -1.35 -38.59 -29.63
CA ALA A 173 -1.44 -39.95 -30.15
C ALA A 173 -2.81 -40.61 -29.92
N PHE A 174 -3.48 -40.29 -28.80
CA PHE A 174 -4.80 -40.84 -28.45
C PHE A 174 -5.97 -39.88 -28.74
N ASP A 175 -5.73 -38.73 -29.39
CA ASP A 175 -6.71 -37.67 -29.66
C ASP A 175 -7.56 -37.24 -28.44
N LEU A 176 -6.94 -37.18 -27.25
CA LEU A 176 -7.63 -36.93 -25.97
C LEU A 176 -7.87 -35.44 -25.67
N ARG A 177 -7.44 -34.54 -26.56
CA ARG A 177 -7.45 -33.08 -26.34
C ARG A 177 -8.81 -32.55 -25.86
N LYS A 178 -9.90 -32.92 -26.56
CA LYS A 178 -11.25 -32.43 -26.25
C LYS A 178 -11.74 -32.86 -24.86
N ARG A 179 -11.36 -34.06 -24.42
CA ARG A 179 -11.73 -34.59 -23.09
C ARG A 179 -10.98 -33.85 -21.98
N LEU A 180 -9.66 -33.70 -22.13
CA LEU A 180 -8.81 -33.04 -21.15
C LEU A 180 -9.14 -31.55 -20.99
N VAL A 181 -9.46 -30.85 -22.09
CA VAL A 181 -9.93 -29.46 -22.04
C VAL A 181 -11.23 -29.34 -21.26
N ARG A 182 -12.17 -30.27 -21.44
CA ARG A 182 -13.43 -30.30 -20.69
C ARG A 182 -13.20 -30.54 -19.20
N ASP A 183 -12.24 -31.38 -18.84
CA ASP A 183 -11.89 -31.63 -17.45
C ASP A 183 -11.20 -30.41 -16.82
N PHE A 184 -10.34 -29.70 -17.55
CA PHE A 184 -9.76 -28.42 -17.11
C PHE A 184 -10.82 -27.32 -16.92
N ASP A 185 -11.80 -27.26 -17.81
CA ASP A 185 -12.90 -26.28 -17.75
C ASP A 185 -13.72 -26.38 -16.46
N LYS A 186 -13.82 -27.58 -15.86
CA LYS A 186 -14.49 -27.76 -14.54
C LYS A 186 -13.78 -26.96 -13.44
N TYR A 187 -12.45 -26.98 -13.39
CA TYR A 187 -11.66 -26.19 -12.43
C TYR A 187 -11.87 -24.70 -12.62
N LEU A 188 -11.90 -24.24 -13.89
CA LEU A 188 -12.17 -22.83 -14.22
C LEU A 188 -13.58 -22.40 -13.82
N GLN A 189 -14.60 -23.23 -14.09
CA GLN A 189 -15.98 -22.94 -13.71
C GLN A 189 -16.16 -22.87 -12.19
N GLU A 190 -15.48 -23.73 -11.44
CA GLU A 190 -15.51 -23.71 -9.98
C GLU A 190 -14.86 -22.44 -9.43
N ALA A 191 -13.67 -22.08 -9.93
CA ALA A 191 -13.01 -20.83 -9.59
C ALA A 191 -13.87 -19.62 -9.94
N HIS A 192 -14.54 -19.62 -11.10
CA HIS A 192 -15.42 -18.54 -11.53
C HIS A 192 -16.65 -18.39 -10.62
N LYS A 193 -17.28 -19.49 -10.19
CA LYS A 193 -18.41 -19.45 -9.24
C LYS A 193 -18.01 -18.86 -7.89
N LEU A 194 -16.84 -19.23 -7.38
CA LEU A 194 -16.30 -18.67 -6.13
C LEU A 194 -15.92 -17.18 -6.30
N GLY A 195 -15.31 -16.83 -7.42
CA GLY A 195 -14.98 -15.44 -7.75
C GLY A 195 -16.22 -14.56 -7.84
N ASN A 196 -17.32 -15.05 -8.44
CA ASN A 196 -18.54 -14.27 -8.55
C ASN A 196 -19.20 -14.02 -7.18
N LYS A 197 -19.17 -15.01 -6.28
CA LYS A 197 -19.61 -14.81 -4.88
C LYS A 197 -18.73 -13.80 -4.15
N LYS A 198 -17.41 -13.79 -4.40
CA LYS A 198 -16.48 -12.82 -3.84
C LYS A 198 -16.89 -11.39 -4.20
N ASN A 199 -17.21 -11.15 -5.48
CA ASN A 199 -17.51 -9.81 -5.98
C ASN A 199 -18.74 -9.18 -5.30
N VAL A 200 -19.79 -9.97 -5.05
CA VAL A 200 -21.00 -9.47 -4.35
C VAL A 200 -20.69 -9.09 -2.90
N ILE A 201 -19.90 -9.92 -2.21
CA ILE A 201 -19.48 -9.68 -0.82
C ILE A 201 -18.63 -8.40 -0.77
N LEU A 202 -17.64 -8.28 -1.64
CA LEU A 202 -16.79 -7.09 -1.75
C LEU A 202 -17.61 -5.82 -2.01
N GLY A 203 -18.52 -5.85 -2.98
CA GLY A 203 -19.35 -4.69 -3.32
C GLY A 203 -20.21 -4.22 -2.15
N CYS A 204 -20.80 -5.15 -1.38
CA CYS A 204 -21.57 -4.82 -0.18
C CYS A 204 -20.70 -4.20 0.92
N LEU A 205 -19.49 -4.73 1.12
CA LEU A 205 -18.57 -4.28 2.18
C LEU A 205 -18.02 -2.89 1.88
N PHE A 206 -17.56 -2.63 0.65
CA PHE A 206 -17.13 -1.29 0.24
C PHE A 206 -18.27 -0.27 0.37
N SER A 207 -19.50 -0.63 -0.02
CA SER A 207 -20.65 0.26 0.12
C SER A 207 -20.93 0.61 1.59
N ALA A 208 -20.83 -0.37 2.50
CA ALA A 208 -20.99 -0.15 3.93
C ALA A 208 -19.88 0.73 4.52
N GLU A 209 -18.62 0.54 4.10
CA GLU A 209 -17.50 1.37 4.51
C GLU A 209 -17.68 2.84 4.11
N TYR A 210 -17.99 3.10 2.83
CA TYR A 210 -18.25 4.46 2.34
C TYR A 210 -19.44 5.11 3.03
N PHE A 211 -20.51 4.35 3.30
CA PHE A 211 -21.66 4.87 4.04
C PHE A 211 -21.28 5.37 5.44
N ILE A 212 -20.46 4.61 6.18
CA ILE A 212 -20.00 5.00 7.52
C ILE A 212 -19.15 6.27 7.46
N ILE A 213 -18.27 6.38 6.45
CA ILE A 213 -17.43 7.57 6.26
C ILE A 213 -18.29 8.80 5.98
N PHE A 214 -19.23 8.73 5.03
CA PHE A 214 -20.08 9.88 4.69
C PHE A 214 -21.05 10.25 5.82
N ALA A 215 -21.61 9.27 6.52
CA ALA A 215 -22.44 9.53 7.70
C ALA A 215 -21.61 10.20 8.81
N GLY A 216 -20.38 9.73 9.03
CA GLY A 216 -19.44 10.30 9.99
C GLY A 216 -19.06 11.75 9.67
N VAL A 217 -18.72 12.03 8.41
CA VAL A 217 -18.44 13.39 7.93
C VAL A 217 -19.68 14.29 8.07
N GLY A 218 -20.88 13.79 7.76
CA GLY A 218 -22.14 14.51 7.95
C GLY A 218 -22.39 14.88 9.41
N LEU A 219 -22.16 13.96 10.35
CA LEU A 219 -22.27 14.22 11.79
C LEU A 219 -21.24 15.25 12.27
N CYS A 220 -20.00 15.18 11.75
CA CYS A 220 -18.96 16.16 12.06
C CYS A 220 -19.36 17.56 11.59
N PHE A 221 -19.90 17.69 10.38
CA PHE A 221 -20.40 18.97 9.86
C PHE A 221 -21.58 19.51 10.65
N TRP A 222 -22.52 18.65 11.06
CA TRP A 222 -23.65 19.07 11.88
C TRP A 222 -23.19 19.64 13.23
N GLN A 223 -22.27 18.94 13.91
CA GLN A 223 -21.72 19.40 15.18
C GLN A 223 -20.85 20.66 15.01
N ALA A 224 -20.06 20.73 13.94
CA ALA A 224 -19.26 21.90 13.57
C ALA A 224 -20.12 23.16 13.42
N ILE A 225 -21.22 23.09 12.67
CA ILE A 225 -22.15 24.22 12.47
C ILE A 225 -22.76 24.64 13.81
N ARG A 226 -23.13 23.68 14.66
CA ARG A 226 -23.69 23.96 15.98
C ARG A 226 -22.69 24.68 16.89
N MET A 227 -21.40 24.31 16.87
CA MET A 227 -20.35 24.96 17.67
C MET A 227 -20.04 26.38 17.19
N ILE A 228 -20.13 26.63 15.88
CA ILE A 228 -20.03 27.99 15.32
C ILE A 228 -21.24 28.83 15.75
N ALA A 229 -22.44 28.27 15.70
CA ALA A 229 -23.67 28.96 16.10
C ALA A 229 -23.70 29.33 17.60
N THR A 230 -23.07 28.54 18.47
CA THR A 230 -22.95 28.84 19.91
C THR A 230 -21.82 29.79 20.26
N GLY A 231 -21.01 30.22 19.29
CA GLY A 231 -19.88 31.14 19.52
C GLY A 231 -18.71 30.53 20.29
N GLU A 232 -18.64 29.20 20.45
CA GLU A 232 -17.51 28.53 21.13
C GLU A 232 -16.24 28.52 20.25
N VAL A 233 -16.37 28.79 18.95
CA VAL A 233 -15.26 28.76 17.98
C VAL A 233 -15.29 30.00 17.09
N GLU A 234 -14.34 30.91 17.28
CA GLU A 234 -14.25 32.19 16.55
C GLU A 234 -13.75 32.05 15.10
N LYS A 235 -13.02 30.95 14.79
CA LYS A 235 -12.40 30.73 13.48
C LYS A 235 -12.97 29.47 12.81
N PRO A 236 -13.73 29.62 11.71
CA PRO A 236 -14.23 28.48 10.94
C PRO A 236 -13.11 27.55 10.45
N GLY A 237 -11.93 28.10 10.16
CA GLY A 237 -10.78 27.35 9.64
C GLY A 237 -10.27 26.23 10.55
N ASP A 238 -10.35 26.40 11.88
CA ASP A 238 -9.87 25.40 12.84
C ASP A 238 -10.79 24.16 12.86
N VAL A 239 -12.08 24.37 12.56
CA VAL A 239 -13.07 23.30 12.48
C VAL A 239 -12.88 22.47 11.23
N PHE A 240 -12.68 23.11 10.07
CA PHE A 240 -12.39 22.40 8.82
C PHE A 240 -11.08 21.60 8.89
N MET A 241 -10.03 22.20 9.46
CA MET A 241 -8.76 21.52 9.68
C MET A 241 -8.93 20.24 10.50
N SER A 242 -9.73 20.26 11.57
CA SER A 242 -9.94 19.10 12.45
C SER A 242 -10.67 17.92 11.78
N VAL A 243 -11.48 18.19 10.75
CA VAL A 243 -12.27 17.17 10.03
C VAL A 243 -11.45 16.55 8.89
N GLU A 244 -10.60 17.33 8.23
CA GLU A 244 -9.82 16.89 7.06
C GLU A 244 -8.49 16.22 7.44
N THR A 245 -7.84 16.68 8.51
CA THR A 245 -6.51 16.16 8.95
C THR A 245 -6.46 14.67 9.33
N PRO A 246 -7.52 14.01 9.81
CA PRO A 246 -7.49 12.56 10.04
C PRO A 246 -7.60 11.70 8.78
N PHE A 247 -8.02 12.27 7.64
CA PHE A 247 -8.25 11.54 6.37
C PHE A 247 -7.34 11.96 5.17
N PRO A 248 -6.04 12.30 5.36
CA PRO A 248 -5.20 12.77 4.25
C PRO A 248 -4.89 11.65 3.23
N GLY A 249 -5.11 10.38 3.60
CA GLY A 249 -4.79 9.22 2.78
C GLY A 249 -5.73 8.92 1.63
N THR A 250 -7.00 9.34 1.68
CA THR A 250 -8.02 9.00 0.67
C THR A 250 -7.99 9.92 -0.56
N LEU A 251 -7.48 11.15 -0.44
CA LEU A 251 -7.35 12.09 -1.56
C LEU A 251 -6.01 12.00 -2.28
N HIS A 252 -4.93 11.64 -1.57
CA HIS A 252 -3.59 11.55 -2.16
C HIS A 252 -3.38 10.36 -3.11
N THR A 253 -4.15 9.27 -2.96
CA THR A 253 -4.09 8.11 -3.87
C THR A 253 -4.86 8.35 -5.18
N THR A 254 -5.92 9.17 -5.16
CA THR A 254 -6.66 9.55 -6.36
C THR A 254 -5.89 10.55 -7.24
N ASN A 255 -5.11 11.46 -6.63
CA ASN A 255 -4.45 12.55 -7.36
C ASN A 255 -3.16 12.17 -8.10
N ARG A 256 -2.55 11.00 -7.82
CA ARG A 256 -1.34 10.57 -8.58
C ARG A 256 -1.65 10.07 -9.99
N ASN A 257 -2.86 9.58 -10.26
CA ASN A 257 -3.23 9.08 -11.58
C ASN A 257 -3.74 10.19 -12.52
N GLN A 258 -4.18 11.34 -12.00
CA GLN A 258 -4.70 12.44 -12.83
C GLN A 258 -3.65 13.49 -13.21
N CYS A 259 -2.50 13.54 -12.53
CA CYS A 259 -1.48 14.56 -12.81
C CYS A 259 -0.57 14.23 -14.02
N PHE A 260 -0.61 12.99 -14.53
CA PHE A 260 0.16 12.60 -15.73
C PHE A 260 -0.57 12.80 -17.06
N ASP A 261 -1.87 13.14 -17.07
CA ASP A 261 -2.70 13.13 -18.29
C ASP A 261 -3.34 14.48 -18.65
N VAL A 262 -2.80 15.60 -18.13
CA VAL A 262 -3.29 16.97 -18.46
C VAL A 262 -2.25 17.76 -19.29
N GLY A 263 -1.15 17.12 -19.71
CA GLY A 263 -0.08 17.75 -20.50
C GLY A 263 -0.12 17.53 -22.01
N HIS A 264 -0.93 16.59 -22.53
CA HIS A 264 -0.83 16.19 -23.94
C HIS A 264 -2.20 15.82 -24.54
N ARG A 265 -3.05 16.82 -24.80
CA ARG A 265 -4.06 16.81 -25.88
C ARG A 265 -4.80 18.15 -26.00
N ARG A 266 -4.05 19.18 -26.41
CA ARG A 266 -4.56 20.24 -27.28
C ARG A 266 -3.40 20.67 -28.16
N PHE A 267 -3.35 20.12 -29.37
CA PHE A 267 -3.01 20.81 -30.62
C PHE A 267 -3.07 19.75 -31.74
N PHE A 268 -3.93 20.06 -32.73
CA PHE A 268 -4.47 19.24 -33.82
C PHE A 268 -5.61 18.29 -33.46
#